data_AF-A0A9D4D974-F1
#
_entry.id   AF-A0A9D4D974-F1
#
_cell.length_a   1.000
_cell.length_b   1.000
_cell.length_c   1.000
_cell.angle_alpha   90.00
_cell.angle_beta   90.00
_cell.angle_gamma   90.00
#
_symmetry.space_group_name_H-M   'P 1'
#
loop_
_entity.id
_entity.type
_entity.pdbx_description
1 polymer ?
#
loop_
_entity_poly.entity_id
_entity_poly.type
_entity_poly.pdbx_seq_one_letter_code
_entity_poly.pdbx_strand_id
1 'polypeptide(L)'
;MRLKNFMDKKTESLLETLFNKADWDLLNQMTLAQIVMFIRRRGGEMQRMQVDSYTSRMVNKDCPQEVYEALSATERILVNTMVRVEIRGKRGRTVPVLMTEKSQSCLEVLFKWRNEAGVAKDNIYVLQSPTMAL
;
A
#
# COMPACT_ATOMS: atom_id res chain seq x y z
N MET A 1 3.34 9.75 18.41
CA MET A 1 1.91 9.97 18.11
C MET A 1 1.64 11.19 17.18
N ARG A 2 2.45 12.27 17.19
CA ARG A 2 2.19 13.47 16.37
C ARG A 2 2.30 13.27 14.84
N LEU A 3 3.32 12.55 14.37
CA LEU A 3 3.54 12.32 12.92
C LEU A 3 2.42 11.49 12.30
N LYS A 4 1.99 10.40 12.95
CA LYS A 4 0.91 9.55 12.47
C LYS A 4 -0.38 10.36 12.26
N ASN A 5 -0.80 11.13 13.27
CA ASN A 5 -2.03 11.93 13.18
C ASN A 5 -1.95 13.02 12.10
N PHE A 6 -0.77 13.63 11.92
CA PHE A 6 -0.55 14.59 10.84
C PHE A 6 -0.69 13.93 9.47
N MET A 7 -0.01 12.80 9.27
CA MET A 7 -0.09 12.02 8.03
C MET A 7 -1.51 11.54 7.79
N ASP A 8 -2.22 11.14 8.83
CA ASP A 8 -3.57 10.64 8.72
C ASP A 8 -4.55 11.71 8.20
N LYS A 9 -4.55 12.88 8.83
CA LYS A 9 -5.40 14.01 8.42
C LYS A 9 -5.07 14.51 7.02
N LYS A 10 -3.76 14.61 6.72
CA LYS A 10 -3.31 15.12 5.42
C LYS A 10 -3.65 14.14 4.30
N THR A 11 -3.55 12.84 4.53
CA THR A 11 -3.98 11.81 3.58
C THR A 11 -5.48 11.86 3.32
N GLU A 12 -6.32 11.98 4.35
CA GLU A 12 -7.78 12.10 4.19
C GLU A 12 -8.16 13.28 3.27
N SER A 13 -7.55 14.44 3.50
CA SER A 13 -7.73 15.62 2.63
C SER A 13 -7.30 15.39 1.18
N LEU A 14 -6.32 14.52 0.92
CA LEU A 14 -5.82 14.23 -0.44
C LEU A 14 -6.66 13.17 -1.17
N LEU A 15 -7.49 12.41 -0.45
CA LEU A 15 -8.39 11.42 -1.05
C LEU A 15 -9.65 12.08 -1.66
N GLU A 16 -10.01 13.27 -1.18
CA GLU A 16 -11.24 13.99 -1.57
C GLU A 16 -11.03 14.99 -2.71
N THR A 17 -9.80 15.21 -3.17
CA THR A 17 -9.48 16.25 -4.16
C THR A 17 -9.55 15.77 -5.60
N LEU A 18 -9.86 16.70 -6.52
CA LEU A 18 -9.67 16.51 -7.96
C LEU A 18 -8.18 16.33 -8.27
N PHE A 19 -7.87 15.71 -9.42
CA PHE A 19 -6.49 15.44 -9.79
C PHE A 19 -5.63 16.70 -9.83
N ASN A 20 -4.57 16.68 -9.03
CA ASN A 20 -3.46 17.63 -9.07
C ASN A 20 -2.16 16.83 -8.95
N LYS A 21 -1.20 17.10 -9.84
CA LYS A 21 0.06 16.34 -9.88
C LYS A 21 0.87 16.47 -8.58
N ALA A 22 0.94 17.65 -7.97
CA ALA A 22 1.66 17.86 -6.72
C ALA A 22 1.01 17.10 -5.56
N ASP A 23 -0.33 17.11 -5.48
CA ASP A 23 -1.08 16.35 -4.48
C ASP A 23 -0.94 14.85 -4.69
N TRP A 24 -0.91 14.39 -5.95
CA TRP A 24 -0.68 12.99 -6.29
C TRP A 24 0.73 12.53 -5.89
N ASP A 25 1.77 13.33 -6.20
CA ASP A 25 3.15 13.02 -5.83
C ASP A 25 3.32 13.02 -4.30
N LEU A 26 2.65 13.96 -3.60
CA LEU A 26 2.62 14.00 -2.14
C LEU A 26 1.90 12.76 -1.57
N LEU A 27 0.75 12.38 -2.12
CA LEU A 27 0.03 11.17 -1.72
C LEU A 27 0.93 9.94 -1.89
N ASN A 28 1.62 9.81 -3.02
CA ASN A 28 2.55 8.70 -3.28
C ASN A 28 3.66 8.62 -2.20
N GLN A 29 4.27 9.75 -1.85
CA GLN A 29 5.27 9.81 -0.77
C GLN A 29 4.68 9.47 0.60
N MET A 30 3.48 9.99 0.88
CA MET A 30 2.79 9.76 2.14
C MET A 30 2.37 8.30 2.32
N THR A 31 1.85 7.67 1.27
CA THR A 31 1.50 6.25 1.26
C THR A 31 2.72 5.38 1.48
N LEU A 32 3.84 5.68 0.81
CA LEU A 32 5.10 4.98 1.05
C LEU A 32 5.53 5.09 2.53
N ALA A 33 5.52 6.30 3.09
CA ALA A 33 5.91 6.52 4.48
C ALA A 33 4.97 5.79 5.46
N GLN A 34 3.65 5.82 5.23
CA GLN A 34 2.67 5.11 6.05
C GLN A 34 2.91 3.61 6.05
N ILE A 35 3.12 3.01 4.87
CA ILE A 35 3.34 1.57 4.77
C ILE A 35 4.68 1.18 5.41
N VAL A 36 5.75 1.94 5.19
CA VAL A 36 7.06 1.70 5.84
C VAL A 36 6.96 1.81 7.37
N MET A 37 6.26 2.83 7.89
CA MET A 37 6.02 2.98 9.32
C MET A 37 5.20 1.81 9.90
N PHE A 38 4.23 1.31 9.14
CA PHE A 38 3.35 0.22 9.57
C PHE A 38 4.09 -1.12 9.65
N ILE A 39 4.84 -1.48 8.60
CA ILE A 39 5.51 -2.78 8.53
C ILE A 39 6.77 -2.82 9.43
N ARG A 40 7.33 -1.66 9.81
CA ARG A 40 8.60 -1.54 10.55
C ARG A 40 9.77 -2.29 9.89
N ARG A 41 9.67 -2.59 8.59
CA ARG A 41 10.71 -3.20 7.76
C ARG A 41 11.37 -2.15 6.85
N ARG A 42 12.55 -2.48 6.32
CA ARG A 42 13.32 -1.58 5.44
C ARG A 42 12.52 -1.28 4.16
N GLY A 43 12.33 0.01 3.85
CA GLY A 43 11.44 0.46 2.76
C GLY A 43 11.82 0.01 1.34
N GLY A 44 13.02 -0.54 1.13
CA GLY A 44 13.45 -1.03 -0.18
C GLY A 44 12.68 -2.25 -0.70
N GLU A 45 11.96 -2.98 0.17
CA GLU A 45 11.04 -4.03 -0.28
C GLU A 45 9.73 -3.43 -0.81
N MET A 46 9.25 -2.35 -0.18
CA MET A 46 8.01 -1.67 -0.55
C MET A 46 8.08 -0.95 -1.88
N GLN A 47 9.22 -0.31 -2.18
CA GLN A 47 9.45 0.31 -3.49
C GLN A 47 9.49 -0.69 -4.65
N ARG A 48 9.64 -1.99 -4.36
CA ARG A 48 9.66 -3.07 -5.37
C ARG A 48 8.32 -3.80 -5.49
N MET A 49 7.28 -3.36 -4.79
CA MET A 49 5.95 -3.94 -4.92
C MET A 49 5.45 -3.70 -6.35
N GLN A 50 5.12 -4.80 -7.04
CA GLN A 50 4.60 -4.75 -8.40
C GLN A 50 3.08 -4.60 -8.39
N VAL A 51 2.53 -3.98 -9.43
CA VAL A 51 1.08 -3.82 -9.63
C VAL A 51 0.40 -5.18 -9.61
N ASP A 52 0.95 -6.16 -10.32
CA ASP A 52 0.39 -7.52 -10.37
C ASP A 52 0.33 -8.16 -8.98
N SER A 53 1.39 -8.02 -8.17
CA SER A 53 1.42 -8.51 -6.79
C SER A 53 0.32 -7.88 -5.92
N TYR A 54 0.05 -6.59 -6.09
CA TYR A 54 -1.03 -5.90 -5.36
C TYR A 54 -2.41 -6.30 -5.87
N THR A 55 -2.57 -6.49 -7.18
CA THR A 55 -3.84 -6.94 -7.77
C THR A 55 -4.16 -8.36 -7.34
N SER A 56 -3.15 -9.23 -7.22
CA SER A 56 -3.27 -10.60 -6.72
C SER A 56 -3.19 -10.70 -5.19
N ARG A 57 -3.49 -9.62 -4.45
CA ARG A 57 -3.45 -9.62 -2.98
C ARG A 57 -4.47 -10.59 -2.40
N MET A 58 -4.09 -11.21 -1.28
CA MET A 58 -5.03 -12.01 -0.50
C MET A 58 -5.91 -11.10 0.36
N VAL A 59 -7.22 -11.26 0.17
CA VAL A 59 -8.28 -10.60 0.92
C VAL A 59 -8.92 -11.60 1.88
N ASN A 60 -9.73 -11.13 2.83
CA ASN A 60 -10.36 -11.96 3.86
C ASN A 60 -11.01 -13.25 3.33
N LYS A 61 -11.64 -13.18 2.14
CA LYS A 61 -12.30 -14.33 1.49
C LYS A 61 -11.36 -15.51 1.19
N ASP A 62 -10.05 -15.30 1.23
CA ASP A 62 -9.04 -16.32 0.94
C ASP A 62 -8.63 -17.11 2.20
N CYS A 63 -9.10 -16.72 3.40
CA CYS A 63 -8.80 -17.43 4.65
C CYS A 63 -9.69 -18.68 4.79
N PRO A 64 -9.12 -19.90 4.90
CA PRO A 64 -9.91 -21.12 5.13
C PRO A 64 -10.67 -21.05 6.46
N GLN A 65 -11.91 -21.53 6.47
CA GLN A 65 -12.79 -21.47 7.63
C GLN A 65 -12.18 -22.10 8.90
N GLU A 66 -11.53 -23.26 8.76
CA GLU A 66 -10.86 -23.97 9.87
C GLU A 66 -9.75 -23.11 10.50
N VAL A 67 -8.99 -22.40 9.67
CA VAL A 67 -7.95 -21.48 10.13
C VAL A 67 -8.59 -20.30 10.85
N TYR A 68 -9.62 -19.70 10.26
CA TYR A 68 -10.34 -18.57 10.85
C TYR A 68 -10.95 -18.89 12.22
N GLU A 69 -11.47 -20.10 12.39
CA GLU A 69 -12.04 -20.57 13.66
C GLU A 69 -10.98 -20.74 14.75
N ALA A 70 -9.75 -21.14 14.38
CA ALA A 70 -8.62 -21.23 15.31
C ALA A 70 -8.03 -19.86 15.72
N LEU A 71 -8.37 -18.78 15.01
CA LEU A 71 -7.89 -17.43 15.33
C LEU A 71 -8.55 -16.87 16.59
N SER A 72 -7.75 -16.15 17.39
CA SER A 72 -8.23 -15.32 18.48
C SER A 72 -9.11 -14.16 17.97
N ALA A 73 -9.88 -13.55 18.88
CA ALA A 73 -10.72 -12.39 18.54
C ALA A 73 -9.92 -11.25 17.89
N THR A 74 -8.70 -10.97 18.39
CA THR A 74 -7.83 -9.94 17.82
C THR A 74 -7.33 -10.32 16.42
N GLU A 75 -6.93 -11.57 16.21
CA GLU A 75 -6.46 -12.03 14.90
C GLU A 75 -7.57 -12.01 13.85
N ARG A 76 -8.81 -12.35 14.24
CA ARG A 76 -9.99 -12.22 13.35
C ARG A 76 -10.20 -10.78 12.93
N ILE A 77 -10.07 -9.81 13.84
CA ILE A 77 -10.14 -8.38 13.49
C ILE A 77 -9.05 -8.02 12.48
N LEU A 78 -7.82 -8.49 12.66
CA LEU A 78 -6.71 -8.20 11.74
C LEU A 78 -6.93 -8.79 10.35
N VAL A 79 -7.35 -10.06 10.26
CA VAL A 79 -7.65 -10.73 8.97
C VAL A 79 -8.81 -10.05 8.24
N ASN A 80 -9.78 -9.49 8.97
CA ASN A 80 -10.93 -8.80 8.38
C ASN A 80 -10.61 -7.36 7.92
N THR A 81 -9.61 -6.71 8.51
CA THR A 81 -9.29 -5.28 8.28
C THR A 81 -8.01 -5.04 7.49
N MET A 82 -7.21 -6.08 7.24
CA MET A 82 -5.94 -5.96 6.54
C MET A 82 -5.88 -6.94 5.37
N VAL A 83 -5.18 -6.52 4.32
CA VAL A 83 -4.87 -7.38 3.18
C VAL A 83 -3.42 -7.82 3.22
N ARG A 84 -3.15 -9.01 2.71
CA ARG A 84 -1.79 -9.55 2.58
C ARG A 84 -1.36 -9.48 1.12
N VAL A 85 -0.26 -8.80 0.87
CA VAL A 85 0.41 -8.75 -0.43
C VAL A 85 1.70 -9.52 -0.38
N GLU A 86 1.90 -10.40 -1.35
CA GLU A 86 3.15 -11.13 -1.50
C GLU A 86 4.09 -10.38 -2.44
N ILE A 87 5.22 -9.91 -1.92
CA ILE A 87 6.21 -9.17 -2.69
C ILE A 87 7.53 -9.93 -2.80
N ARG A 88 8.33 -9.60 -3.82
CA ARG A 88 9.66 -10.18 -4.00
C ARG A 88 10.69 -9.51 -3.09
N GLY A 89 11.15 -10.25 -2.09
CA GLY A 89 12.23 -9.87 -1.18
C GLY A 89 13.63 -10.14 -1.73
N LYS A 90 14.63 -9.93 -0.86
CA LYS A 90 16.05 -10.15 -1.21
C LYS A 90 16.29 -11.62 -1.60
N ARG A 91 17.15 -11.84 -2.61
CA ARG A 91 17.49 -13.18 -3.14
C ARG A 91 16.28 -13.96 -3.66
N GLY A 92 15.22 -13.26 -4.09
CA GLY A 92 14.03 -13.89 -4.68
C GLY A 92 13.07 -14.53 -3.69
N ARG A 93 13.28 -14.38 -2.37
CA ARG A 93 12.34 -14.88 -1.36
C ARG A 93 11.03 -14.08 -1.40
N THR A 94 9.89 -14.75 -1.38
CA THR A 94 8.60 -14.09 -1.22
C THR A 94 8.43 -13.58 0.21
N VAL A 95 7.96 -12.35 0.35
CA VAL A 95 7.75 -11.66 1.62
C VAL A 95 6.29 -11.22 1.71
N PRO A 96 5.55 -11.61 2.76
CA PRO A 96 4.23 -11.06 2.99
C PRO A 96 4.32 -9.66 3.57
N VAL A 97 3.48 -8.77 3.06
CA VAL A 97 3.27 -7.41 3.55
C VAL A 97 1.80 -7.25 3.92
N LEU A 98 1.54 -6.80 5.14
CA LEU A 98 0.21 -6.42 5.58
C LEU A 98 -0.05 -4.96 5.21
N MET A 99 -1.22 -4.68 4.65
CA MET A 99 -1.68 -3.33 4.37
C MET A 99 -3.03 -3.06 5.03
N THR A 100 -3.15 -1.86 5.58
CA THR A 100 -4.37 -1.35 6.18
C THR A 100 -5.35 -0.91 5.10
N GLU A 101 -6.64 -0.84 5.43
CA GLU A 101 -7.67 -0.24 4.57
C GLU A 101 -7.28 1.15 4.08
N LYS A 102 -6.73 1.99 4.96
CA LYS A 102 -6.30 3.34 4.59
C LYS A 102 -5.22 3.35 3.51
N SER A 103 -4.19 2.52 3.65
CA SER A 103 -3.14 2.43 2.63
C SER A 103 -3.70 1.90 1.31
N GLN A 104 -4.66 0.97 1.35
CA GLN A 104 -5.36 0.51 0.15
C GLN A 104 -6.13 1.66 -0.53
N SER A 105 -6.92 2.44 0.21
CA SER A 105 -7.64 3.59 -0.37
C SER A 105 -6.71 4.60 -1.04
N CYS A 106 -5.53 4.83 -0.46
CA CYS A 106 -4.52 5.69 -1.10
C CYS A 106 -4.01 5.08 -2.41
N LEU A 107 -3.71 3.79 -2.42
CA LEU A 107 -3.25 3.09 -3.62
C LEU A 107 -4.30 3.10 -4.72
N GLU A 108 -5.58 2.95 -4.39
CA GLU A 108 -6.67 3.05 -5.38
C GLU A 108 -6.73 4.44 -6.02
N VAL A 109 -6.57 5.52 -5.24
CA VAL A 109 -6.49 6.89 -5.80
C VAL A 109 -5.24 7.09 -6.65
N LEU A 110 -4.09 6.55 -6.22
CA LEU A 110 -2.86 6.60 -7.00
C LEU A 110 -2.98 5.86 -8.33
N PHE A 111 -3.64 4.70 -8.35
CA PHE A 111 -3.92 3.95 -9.57
C PHE A 111 -4.90 4.67 -10.49
N LYS A 112 -5.97 5.23 -9.92
CA LYS A 112 -6.98 5.99 -10.68
C LYS A 112 -6.37 7.09 -11.53
N TRP A 113 -5.39 7.80 -10.99
CA TRP A 113 -4.76 8.97 -11.62
C TRP A 113 -3.36 8.68 -12.19
N ARG A 114 -2.99 7.41 -12.30
CA ARG A 114 -1.63 7.00 -12.68
C ARG A 114 -1.25 7.50 -14.07
N ASN A 115 -2.18 7.45 -15.03
CA ASN A 115 -1.96 7.89 -16.41
C ASN A 115 -1.82 9.42 -16.48
N GLU A 116 -2.71 10.13 -15.79
CA GLU A 116 -2.75 11.59 -15.70
C GLU A 116 -1.50 12.14 -14.99
N ALA A 117 -0.95 11.36 -14.06
CA ALA A 117 0.31 11.67 -13.39
C ALA A 117 1.56 11.45 -14.25
N GLY A 118 1.41 11.03 -15.52
CA GLY A 118 2.52 10.83 -16.46
C GLY A 118 3.35 9.58 -16.19
N VAL A 119 2.81 8.60 -15.47
CA VAL A 119 3.50 7.34 -15.22
C VAL A 119 3.57 6.52 -16.52
N ALA A 120 4.76 6.05 -16.86
CA ALA A 120 4.97 5.21 -18.04
C ALA A 120 4.15 3.91 -17.95
N LYS A 121 3.54 3.49 -19.07
CA LYS A 121 2.64 2.33 -19.12
C LYS A 121 3.34 1.00 -18.83
N ASP A 122 4.64 0.93 -19.06
CA ASP A 122 5.52 -0.21 -18.76
C ASP A 122 6.03 -0.21 -17.31
N ASN A 123 5.72 0.83 -16.53
CA ASN A 123 6.07 0.86 -15.11
C ASN A 123 5.23 -0.14 -14.32
N ILE A 124 5.87 -1.25 -13.96
CA ILE A 124 5.29 -2.35 -13.20
C ILE A 124 5.18 -2.11 -11.69
N TYR A 125 5.69 -1.00 -11.15
CA TYR A 125 5.75 -0.77 -9.70
C TYR A 125 4.55 0.04 -9.19
N VAL A 126 4.05 -0.32 -8.01
CA VAL A 126 2.88 0.34 -7.39
C VAL A 126 3.17 1.80 -7.05
N LEU A 127 4.24 2.04 -6.28
CA LEU A 127 4.64 3.37 -5.82
C LEU A 127 5.79 3.91 -6.67
N GLN A 128 5.74 5.19 -7.00
CA GLN A 128 6.85 5.84 -7.69
C GLN A 128 7.99 6.13 -6.72
N SER A 129 9.22 5.89 -7.18
CA SER A 129 10.41 6.33 -6.46
C SER A 129 10.51 7.87 -6.55
N PRO A 130 10.67 8.58 -5.42
CA PRO A 130 10.94 10.02 -5.45
C PRO A 130 12.23 10.39 -6.20
N THR A 131 13.12 9.41 -6.43
CA THR A 131 14.47 9.61 -6.96
C THR A 131 14.59 9.33 -8.47
N MET A 132 13.50 8.99 -9.15
CA MET A 132 13.50 8.73 -10.61
C MET A 132 12.59 9.72 -11.34
N ALA A 133 12.78 11.01 -11.07
CA ALA A 133 12.55 12.00 -12.10
C ALA A 133 13.75 11.91 -13.06
N LEU A 134 13.54 11.26 -14.21
CA LEU A 134 14.40 11.43 -15.38
C LEU A 134 13.94 12.67 -16.14
#